data_AF-A0A9K3HQC7-F1
#
_entry.id   AF-A0A9K3HQC7-F1
#
_cell.length_a   1.000
_cell.length_b   1.000
_cell.length_c   1.000
_cell.angle_alpha   90.00
_cell.angle_beta   90.00
_cell.angle_gamma   90.00
#
_symmetry.space_group_name_H-M   'P 1'
#
loop_
_entity.id
_entity.type
_entity.pdbx_description
1 polymer ?
#
loop_
_entity_poly.entity_id
_entity_poly.type
_entity_poly.pdbx_seq_one_letter_code
_entity_poly.pdbx_strand_id
1 'polypeptide(L)'
;METLNSTQPHYIRCVKPNNLLKPAVFENVNVIHQLRYGGVLEAIRISCAGYPTNKNFTDFINRFGLLDPEIGKTKVFLRAGHMAALDARRAEKITASVIVIQRMTRSYLIRKRFLAMANLAVALQTLCRDLFT
;
A
#
# COMPACT_ATOMS: atom_id res chain seq x y z
N MET A 1 -26.85 21.58 -28.69
CA MET A 1 -26.38 20.45 -27.86
C MET A 1 -26.26 19.15 -28.66
N GLU A 2 -26.97 18.98 -29.78
CA GLU A 2 -27.00 17.72 -30.54
C GLU A 2 -25.63 17.21 -31.00
N THR A 3 -24.75 18.09 -31.49
CA THR A 3 -23.39 17.73 -31.94
C THR A 3 -22.46 17.32 -30.79
N LEU A 4 -22.69 17.81 -29.57
CA LEU A 4 -21.94 17.39 -28.39
C LEU A 4 -22.45 16.04 -27.88
N ASN A 5 -23.76 15.80 -27.98
CA ASN A 5 -24.38 14.54 -27.57
C ASN A 5 -24.04 13.36 -28.49
N SER A 6 -23.62 13.61 -29.74
CA SER A 6 -23.17 12.57 -30.67
C SER A 6 -21.69 12.18 -30.49
N THR A 7 -20.95 12.87 -29.62
CA THR A 7 -19.52 12.61 -29.36
C THR A 7 -19.28 12.15 -27.93
N GLN A 8 -18.11 11.56 -27.67
CA GLN A 8 -17.69 11.23 -26.31
C GLN A 8 -17.13 12.48 -25.63
N PRO A 9 -17.75 12.99 -24.55
CA PRO A 9 -17.29 14.21 -23.92
C PRO A 9 -16.05 13.95 -23.06
N HIS A 10 -15.03 14.80 -23.22
CA HIS A 10 -13.85 14.85 -22.36
C HIS A 10 -13.81 16.20 -21.64
N TYR A 11 -13.82 16.16 -20.31
CA TYR A 11 -13.90 17.38 -19.49
C TYR A 11 -12.52 17.76 -18.92
N ILE A 12 -12.09 19.00 -19.17
CA ILE A 12 -10.91 19.60 -18.54
C ILE A 12 -11.38 20.78 -17.69
N ARG A 13 -11.01 20.79 -16.40
CA ARG A 13 -11.36 21.86 -15.46
C ARG A 13 -10.10 22.62 -15.07
N CYS A 14 -9.97 23.86 -15.54
CA CYS A 14 -8.85 24.73 -15.18
C CYS A 14 -9.06 25.34 -13.79
N VAL A 15 -8.00 25.39 -12.99
CA VAL A 15 -8.01 25.97 -11.64
C VAL A 15 -6.85 26.96 -11.52
N LYS A 16 -7.14 28.19 -11.11
CA LYS A 16 -6.14 29.23 -10.86
C LYS A 16 -5.62 29.09 -9.42
N PRO A 17 -4.31 28.83 -9.20
CA PRO A 17 -3.78 28.55 -7.87
C PRO A 17 -3.65 29.80 -6.99
N ASN A 18 -3.41 30.98 -7.58
CA ASN A 18 -3.32 32.25 -6.88
C ASN A 18 -3.64 33.41 -7.83
N ASN A 19 -4.07 34.55 -7.27
CA ASN A 19 -4.34 35.75 -8.07
C ASN A 19 -3.12 36.62 -8.36
N LEU A 20 -1.99 36.36 -7.69
CA LEU A 20 -0.75 37.13 -7.83
C LEU A 20 0.09 36.71 -9.06
N LEU A 21 -0.36 35.70 -9.81
CA LEU A 21 0.35 35.13 -10.96
C LEU A 21 1.77 34.64 -10.63
N LYS A 22 1.99 34.21 -9.37
CA LYS A 22 3.29 33.71 -8.91
C LYS A 22 3.35 32.19 -8.99
N PRO A 23 4.47 31.60 -9.44
CA PRO A 23 4.67 30.16 -9.37
C PRO A 23 4.74 29.70 -7.90
N ALA A 24 4.34 28.45 -7.64
CA ALA A 24 4.38 27.79 -6.32
C ALA A 24 3.58 28.47 -5.18
N VAL A 25 2.80 29.51 -5.46
CA VAL A 25 1.88 30.10 -4.48
C VAL A 25 0.50 29.48 -4.65
N PHE A 26 -0.07 28.93 -3.58
CA PHE A 26 -1.38 28.29 -3.58
C PHE A 26 -2.31 28.93 -2.53
N GLU A 27 -3.43 29.45 -2.99
CA GLU A 27 -4.41 30.14 -2.16
C GLU A 27 -5.64 29.25 -1.94
N ASN A 28 -5.67 28.58 -0.78
CA ASN A 28 -6.69 27.58 -0.45
C ASN A 28 -8.13 28.08 -0.63
N VAL A 29 -8.42 29.31 -0.19
CA VAL A 29 -9.78 29.88 -0.23
C VAL A 29 -10.27 29.97 -1.67
N ASN A 30 -9.49 30.61 -2.54
CA ASN A 30 -9.85 30.81 -3.94
C ASN A 30 -9.94 29.48 -4.70
N VAL A 31 -9.08 28.52 -4.41
CA VAL A 31 -9.14 27.20 -5.06
C VAL A 31 -10.36 26.40 -4.61
N ILE A 32 -10.68 26.38 -3.31
CA ILE A 32 -11.88 25.69 -2.80
C ILE A 32 -13.16 26.29 -3.41
N HIS A 33 -13.25 27.62 -3.50
CA HIS A 33 -14.38 28.27 -4.17
C HIS A 33 -14.50 27.82 -5.63
N GLN A 34 -13.40 27.81 -6.39
CA GLN A 34 -13.39 27.31 -7.78
C GLN A 34 -13.85 25.85 -7.88
N LEU A 35 -13.41 24.97 -6.98
CA LEU A 35 -13.81 23.56 -6.98
C LEU A 35 -15.31 23.37 -6.65
N ARG A 36 -15.87 24.22 -5.79
CA ARG A 36 -17.31 24.24 -5.47
C ARG A 36 -18.14 24.70 -6.68
N TYR A 37 -17.86 25.89 -7.21
CA TYR A 37 -18.61 26.44 -8.35
C TYR A 37 -18.39 25.66 -9.65
N GLY A 38 -17.22 25.04 -9.82
CA GLY A 38 -16.90 24.15 -10.93
C GLY A 38 -17.56 22.77 -10.84
N GLY A 39 -18.30 22.47 -9.77
CA GLY A 39 -18.99 21.18 -9.58
C GLY A 39 -18.05 20.00 -9.35
N VAL A 40 -16.75 20.24 -9.13
CA VAL A 40 -15.75 19.18 -8.92
C VAL A 40 -16.03 18.43 -7.63
N LEU A 41 -16.34 19.15 -6.54
CA LEU A 41 -16.67 18.52 -5.27
C LEU A 41 -17.96 17.69 -5.34
N GLU A 42 -18.92 18.14 -6.14
CA GLU A 42 -20.19 17.45 -6.34
C GLU A 42 -20.00 16.17 -7.18
N ALA A 43 -19.19 16.23 -8.24
CA ALA A 43 -18.80 15.06 -9.01
C ALA A 43 -18.04 14.03 -8.14
N ILE A 44 -17.15 14.49 -7.26
CA ILE A 44 -16.47 13.63 -6.28
C ILE A 44 -17.50 13.01 -5.33
N ARG A 45 -18.45 13.78 -4.82
CA ARG A 45 -19.51 13.28 -3.92
C ARG A 45 -20.32 12.16 -4.55
N ILE A 46 -20.76 12.34 -5.80
CA ILE A 46 -21.48 11.32 -6.57
C ILE A 46 -20.61 10.08 -6.80
N SER A 47 -19.34 10.27 -7.16
CA SER A 47 -18.38 9.17 -7.35
C SER A 47 -18.16 8.37 -6.06
N CYS A 48 -18.03 9.05 -4.91
CA CYS A 48 -17.85 8.42 -3.61
C CYS A 48 -19.09 7.66 -3.12
N ALA A 49 -20.30 8.11 -3.48
CA ALA A 49 -21.54 7.40 -3.18
C ALA A 49 -21.68 6.11 -4.02
N GLY A 50 -21.02 6.03 -5.18
CA GLY A 50 -20.92 4.84 -6.00
C GLY A 50 -19.72 3.96 -5.63
N TYR A 51 -18.79 3.84 -6.56
CA TYR A 51 -17.60 3.01 -6.46
C TYR A 51 -16.35 3.87 -6.70
N PRO A 52 -15.85 4.58 -5.68
CA PRO A 52 -14.73 5.49 -5.84
C PRO A 52 -13.43 4.77 -6.23
N THR A 53 -13.33 3.47 -5.95
CA THR A 53 -12.17 2.67 -6.34
C THR A 53 -12.44 2.03 -7.69
N ASN A 54 -11.83 2.59 -8.75
CA ASN A 54 -11.80 2.01 -10.08
C ASN A 54 -10.35 1.63 -10.41
N LYS A 55 -9.99 0.37 -10.17
CA LYS A 55 -8.65 -0.16 -10.46
C LYS A 55 -8.70 -1.22 -11.54
N ASN A 56 -7.61 -1.29 -12.29
CA ASN A 56 -7.38 -2.39 -13.22
C ASN A 56 -7.32 -3.71 -12.46
N PHE A 57 -7.87 -4.76 -13.06
CA PHE A 57 -7.94 -6.07 -12.45
C PHE A 57 -6.56 -6.66 -12.14
N THR A 58 -5.60 -6.49 -13.05
CA THR A 58 -4.22 -6.95 -12.89
C THR A 58 -3.58 -6.38 -11.63
N ASP A 59 -3.74 -5.08 -11.40
CA ASP A 59 -3.17 -4.39 -10.25
C ASP A 59 -3.83 -4.84 -8.94
N PHE A 60 -5.13 -5.14 -9.00
CA PHE A 60 -5.88 -5.64 -7.86
C PHE A 60 -5.43 -7.04 -7.46
N ILE A 61 -5.32 -7.98 -8.41
CA ILE A 61 -4.84 -9.35 -8.14
C ILE A 61 -3.39 -9.35 -7.69
N ASN A 62 -2.51 -8.57 -8.33
CA ASN A 62 -1.11 -8.47 -7.89
C ASN A 62 -0.99 -7.99 -6.43
N ARG A 63 -1.91 -7.13 -5.98
CA ARG A 63 -1.92 -6.61 -4.61
C ARG A 63 -2.61 -7.56 -3.63
N PHE A 64 -3.79 -8.08 -3.97
CA PHE A 64 -4.69 -8.77 -3.04
C PHE A 64 -4.92 -10.25 -3.34
N GLY A 65 -4.27 -10.83 -4.36
CA GLY A 65 -4.42 -12.25 -4.71
C GLY A 65 -4.01 -13.21 -3.59
N LEU A 66 -3.22 -12.75 -2.61
CA LEU A 66 -2.92 -13.49 -1.38
C LEU A 66 -4.15 -13.65 -0.46
N LEU A 67 -5.14 -12.75 -0.56
CA LEU A 67 -6.32 -12.74 0.30
C LEU A 67 -7.47 -13.59 -0.23
N ASP A 68 -7.64 -13.65 -1.56
CA ASP A 68 -8.72 -14.40 -2.19
C ASP A 68 -8.37 -14.71 -3.67
N PRO A 69 -8.37 -15.98 -4.11
CA PRO A 69 -8.14 -16.35 -5.51
C PRO A 69 -9.34 -16.08 -6.44
N GLU A 70 -10.55 -15.83 -5.94
CA GLU A 70 -11.78 -15.86 -6.75
C GLU A 70 -12.34 -14.49 -7.16
N ILE A 71 -11.50 -13.46 -7.25
CA ILE A 71 -11.95 -12.11 -7.62
C ILE A 71 -12.21 -12.03 -9.15
N GLY A 72 -13.37 -11.47 -9.53
CA GLY A 72 -13.93 -11.47 -10.90
C GLY A 72 -13.12 -10.77 -12.01
N LYS A 73 -13.46 -11.07 -13.27
CA LYS A 73 -12.54 -11.19 -14.42
C LYS A 73 -11.96 -9.91 -15.08
N THR A 74 -12.48 -8.70 -14.84
CA THR A 74 -12.13 -7.54 -15.73
C THR A 74 -11.87 -6.20 -15.03
N LYS A 75 -12.69 -5.79 -14.05
CA LYS A 75 -12.50 -4.57 -13.25
C LYS A 75 -13.10 -4.77 -11.86
N VAL A 76 -12.48 -4.15 -10.86
CA VAL A 76 -12.94 -4.26 -9.46
C VAL A 76 -13.48 -2.91 -9.01
N PHE A 77 -14.77 -2.88 -8.69
CA PHE A 77 -15.48 -1.71 -8.17
C PHE A 77 -15.75 -1.91 -6.68
N LEU A 78 -15.18 -1.05 -5.84
CA LEU A 78 -15.37 -1.11 -4.40
C LEU A 78 -16.04 0.17 -3.90
N ARG A 79 -17.06 0.01 -3.04
CA ARG A 79 -17.62 1.13 -2.27
C ARG A 79 -16.56 1.70 -1.33
N ALA A 80 -16.77 2.93 -0.85
CA ALA A 80 -15.91 3.57 0.13
C ALA A 80 -15.69 2.66 1.37
N GLY A 81 -14.46 2.63 1.87
CA GLY A 81 -14.07 1.84 3.06
C GLY A 81 -13.64 0.38 2.78
N HIS A 82 -14.21 -0.29 1.78
CA HIS A 82 -13.84 -1.70 1.50
C HIS A 82 -12.38 -1.88 1.09
N MET A 83 -11.82 -0.92 0.34
CA MET A 83 -10.41 -0.96 -0.03
C MET A 83 -9.48 -0.87 1.19
N ALA A 84 -9.83 -0.05 2.17
CA ALA A 84 -9.09 0.07 3.42
C ALA A 84 -9.18 -1.23 4.24
N ALA A 85 -10.36 -1.87 4.27
CA ALA A 85 -10.52 -3.17 4.92
C ALA A 85 -9.67 -4.27 4.27
N LEU A 86 -9.59 -4.30 2.94
CA LEU A 86 -8.70 -5.22 2.22
C LEU A 86 -7.23 -4.94 2.50
N ASP A 87 -6.82 -3.67 2.53
CA ASP A 87 -5.45 -3.28 2.88
C ASP A 87 -5.09 -3.67 4.33
N ALA A 88 -6.03 -3.53 5.28
CA ALA A 88 -5.84 -3.97 6.66
C ALA A 88 -5.64 -5.49 6.75
N ARG A 89 -6.51 -6.29 6.13
CA ARG A 89 -6.39 -7.77 6.09
C ARG A 89 -5.08 -8.22 5.42
N ARG A 90 -4.66 -7.52 4.37
CA ARG A 90 -3.36 -7.78 3.72
C ARG A 90 -2.20 -7.52 4.67
N ALA A 91 -2.23 -6.39 5.38
CA ALA A 91 -1.20 -6.04 6.35
C ALA A 91 -1.12 -7.08 7.49
N GLU A 92 -2.25 -7.56 7.99
CA GLU A 92 -2.29 -8.63 9.00
C GLU A 92 -1.61 -9.92 8.51
N LYS A 93 -1.98 -10.40 7.31
CA LYS A 93 -1.39 -11.63 6.73
C LYS A 93 0.12 -11.50 6.50
N ILE A 94 0.57 -10.37 5.95
CA ILE A 94 2.00 -10.12 5.74
C ILE A 94 2.72 -10.08 7.08
N THR A 95 2.17 -9.37 8.07
CA THR A 95 2.79 -9.25 9.39
C THR A 95 2.91 -10.60 10.09
N ALA A 96 1.88 -11.45 10.02
CA ALA A 96 1.93 -12.80 10.56
C ALA A 96 3.06 -13.64 9.94
N SER A 97 3.19 -13.62 8.61
CA SER A 97 4.27 -14.31 7.89
C SER A 97 5.65 -13.76 8.26
N VAL A 98 5.78 -12.44 8.35
CA VAL A 98 7.02 -11.76 8.76
C VAL A 98 7.44 -12.19 10.16
N ILE A 99 6.52 -12.25 11.13
CA ILE A 99 6.81 -12.69 12.49
C ILE A 99 7.38 -14.13 12.49
N VAL A 100 6.79 -15.04 11.72
CA VAL A 100 7.27 -16.43 11.62
C VAL A 100 8.69 -16.48 11.05
N ILE A 101 8.93 -15.77 9.94
CA ILE A 101 10.25 -15.70 9.30
C ILE A 101 11.27 -15.10 10.27
N GLN A 102 10.98 -13.95 10.85
CA GLN A 102 11.86 -13.28 11.82
C GLN A 102 12.18 -14.18 13.01
N ARG A 103 11.18 -14.90 13.55
CA ARG A 103 11.38 -15.85 14.66
C ARG A 103 12.33 -16.97 14.25
N MET A 104 12.13 -17.59 13.08
CA MET A 104 13.00 -18.65 12.59
C MET A 104 14.43 -18.16 12.35
N THR A 105 14.58 -17.02 11.68
CA THR A 105 15.90 -16.42 11.40
C THR A 105 16.65 -16.06 12.68
N ARG A 106 15.97 -15.43 13.66
CA ARG A 106 16.58 -15.08 14.95
C ARG A 106 17.04 -16.33 15.72
N SER A 107 16.19 -17.36 15.79
CA SER A 107 16.53 -18.63 16.42
C SER A 107 17.74 -19.30 15.75
N TYR A 108 17.74 -19.36 14.42
CA TYR A 108 18.85 -19.91 13.64
C TYR A 108 20.17 -19.18 13.92
N LEU A 109 20.17 -17.84 13.90
CA LEU A 109 21.37 -17.04 14.15
C LEU A 109 21.91 -17.24 15.57
N ILE A 110 21.03 -17.28 16.58
CA ILE A 110 21.43 -17.53 17.98
C ILE A 110 22.02 -18.93 18.12
N ARG A 111 21.36 -19.96 17.58
CA ARG A 111 21.85 -21.34 17.64
C ARG A 111 23.22 -21.48 16.95
N LYS A 112 23.40 -20.86 15.79
CA LYS A 112 24.68 -20.87 15.08
C LYS A 112 25.81 -20.26 15.93
N ARG A 113 25.55 -19.13 16.59
CA ARG A 113 26.51 -18.48 17.50
C ARG A 113 26.82 -19.35 18.72
N PHE A 114 25.80 -19.93 19.34
CA PHE A 114 25.97 -20.80 20.51
C PHE A 114 26.83 -22.02 20.18
N LEU A 115 26.55 -22.71 19.07
CA LEU A 115 27.34 -23.87 18.65
C LEU A 115 28.80 -23.51 18.34
N ALA A 116 29.04 -22.36 17.70
CA ALA A 116 30.40 -21.88 17.48
C ALA A 116 31.16 -21.65 18.80
N MET A 117 30.52 -21.03 19.79
CA MET A 117 31.11 -20.81 21.11
C MET A 117 31.33 -22.13 21.87
N ALA A 118 30.35 -23.03 21.87
CA ALA A 118 30.44 -24.31 22.55
C ALA A 118 31.58 -25.19 21.99
N ASN A 119 31.71 -25.25 20.66
CA ASN A 119 32.79 -25.99 20.01
C ASN A 119 34.17 -25.43 20.39
N LEU A 120 34.30 -24.09 20.44
CA LEU A 120 35.55 -23.45 20.86
C LEU A 120 35.88 -23.75 22.32
N ALA A 121 34.90 -23.68 23.22
CA ALA A 121 35.10 -23.98 24.63
C ALA A 121 35.54 -25.44 24.85
N VAL A 122 34.90 -26.39 24.16
CA VAL A 122 35.27 -27.81 24.23
C VAL A 122 36.70 -28.03 23.72
N ALA A 123 37.08 -27.41 22.61
CA ALA A 123 38.44 -27.53 22.06
C ALA A 123 39.52 -26.98 23.01
N LEU A 124 39.23 -25.87 23.69
CA LEU A 124 40.13 -25.33 24.72
C LEU A 124 40.21 -26.25 25.94
N GLN A 125 39.07 -26.79 26.40
CA GLN A 125 39.03 -27.72 27.53
C GLN A 125 39.81 -29.00 27.27
N THR A 126 39.74 -29.55 26.05
CA THR A 126 40.53 -30.74 25.67
C THR A 126 42.02 -30.42 25.67
N LEU A 127 42.42 -29.32 25.03
CA LEU A 127 43.83 -28.90 24.99
C LEU A 127 44.41 -28.67 26.40
N CYS A 128 43.66 -28.01 27.27
CA CYS A 128 44.08 -27.81 28.66
C CYS A 128 44.22 -29.14 29.39
N ARG A 129 43.26 -30.07 29.26
CA ARG A 129 43.37 -31.39 29.91
C ARG A 129 44.61 -32.14 29.44
N ASP A 130 44.89 -32.14 28.14
CA ASP A 130 46.04 -32.84 27.55
C ASP A 130 47.39 -32.21 27.99
N LEU A 131 47.44 -30.90 28.25
CA LEU A 131 48.65 -30.20 28.73
C LEU A 131 48.93 -30.43 30.23
N PHE A 132 47.93 -30.85 31.01
CA PHE A 132 48.03 -31.04 32.46
C PHE A 132 48.06 -32.53 32.89
N THR A 133 48.11 -33.47 31.94
CA THR A 133 48.42 -34.91 32.14
C THR A 133 49.79 -35.25 31.59
#